data_AF-A0A0S8K5A5-F1
#
_entry.id   AF-A0A0S8K5A5-F1
#
_cell.length_a   1.000
_cell.length_b   1.000
_cell.length_c   1.000
_cell.angle_alpha   90.00
_cell.angle_beta   90.00
_cell.angle_gamma   90.00
#
_symmetry.space_group_name_H-M   'P 1'
#
loop_
_entity.id
_entity.type
_entity.pdbx_description
1 polymer ?
#
loop_
_entity_poly.entity_id
_entity_poly.type
_entity_poly.pdbx_seq_one_letter_code
_entity_poly.pdbx_strand_id
1 'polypeptide(L)'
;MIRRTVPFAILAMGLLLAATTAWAGDGDNIFEFAYGNAETDTLSDNLIRGVAAGSDLDQDGLYEIIVTDYDNGGMVHVYEVTGDNTLEWVWSSAGSNVGNVRQVGTGDLDNDGIGEIIFVGCDGTWSAEYEGGIHVYEWDGSTDNGYGTAPLSIYKTNPTHQETF
;
A
#
# COMPACT_ATOMS: atom_id res chain seq x y z
N MET A 1 -16.61 35.21 53.24
CA MET A 1 -17.06 34.58 51.98
C MET A 1 -15.81 34.17 51.20
N ILE A 2 -15.51 32.88 51.11
CA ILE A 2 -14.24 32.36 50.55
C ILE A 2 -14.38 32.29 49.02
N ARG A 3 -13.58 33.07 48.27
CA ARG A 3 -13.46 32.92 46.81
C ARG A 3 -12.56 31.72 46.51
N ARG A 4 -13.15 30.63 46.02
CA ARG A 4 -12.41 29.49 45.46
C ARG A 4 -12.00 29.83 44.03
N THR A 5 -10.75 30.23 43.83
CA THR A 5 -10.15 30.31 42.49
C THR A 5 -9.75 28.91 42.06
N VAL A 6 -10.34 28.41 40.98
CA VAL A 6 -9.90 27.18 40.33
C VAL A 6 -8.53 27.46 39.68
N PRO A 7 -7.47 26.68 39.94
CA PRO A 7 -6.15 26.95 39.39
C PRO A 7 -6.14 26.75 37.87
N PHE A 8 -5.55 27.69 37.13
CA PHE A 8 -5.43 27.73 35.66
C PHE A 8 -4.91 26.42 35.03
N ALA A 9 -4.13 25.63 35.78
CA ALA A 9 -3.62 24.32 35.34
C ALA A 9 -4.72 23.28 35.08
N ILE A 10 -5.87 23.35 35.76
CA ILE A 10 -6.98 22.39 35.58
C ILE A 10 -7.78 22.71 34.32
N LEU A 11 -7.87 23.99 33.93
CA LEU A 11 -8.52 24.40 32.67
C LEU A 11 -7.67 24.08 31.44
N ALA A 12 -6.34 24.25 31.52
CA ALA A 12 -5.44 23.95 30.40
C ALA A 12 -5.38 22.44 30.09
N MET A 13 -5.42 21.58 31.11
CA MET A 13 -5.40 20.12 30.92
C MET A 13 -6.74 19.58 30.41
N GLY A 14 -7.87 20.21 30.76
CA GLY A 14 -9.18 19.89 30.19
C GLY A 14 -9.32 20.28 28.72
N LEU A 15 -8.74 21.41 28.31
CA LEU A 15 -8.71 21.83 26.89
C LEU A 15 -7.81 20.92 26.05
N LEU A 16 -6.66 20.49 26.59
CA LEU A 16 -5.74 19.59 25.90
C LEU A 16 -6.36 18.20 25.72
N LEU A 17 -7.09 17.70 26.72
CA LEU A 17 -7.79 16.41 26.62
C LEU A 17 -8.96 16.46 25.62
N ALA A 18 -9.73 17.57 25.60
CA ALA A 18 -10.84 17.76 24.67
C ALA A 18 -10.38 17.91 23.20
N ALA A 19 -9.23 18.55 22.96
CA ALA A 19 -8.65 18.67 21.62
C ALA A 19 -8.15 17.32 21.08
N THR A 20 -7.55 16.48 21.94
CA THR A 20 -7.09 15.14 21.51
C THR A 20 -8.24 14.17 21.24
N THR A 21 -9.36 14.28 21.96
CA THR A 21 -10.54 13.43 21.72
C THR A 21 -11.36 13.87 20.51
N ALA A 22 -11.29 15.15 20.12
CA ALA A 22 -11.98 15.66 18.93
C ALA A 22 -11.29 15.27 17.61
N TRP A 23 -10.00 14.89 17.64
CA TRP A 23 -9.25 14.40 16.48
C TRP A 23 -9.22 12.88 16.37
N ALA A 24 -9.65 12.16 17.41
CA ALA A 24 -9.55 10.70 17.47
C ALA A 24 -10.87 9.97 17.14
N GLY A 25 -11.89 10.68 16.64
CA GLY A 25 -13.19 10.07 16.43
C GLY A 25 -14.09 10.85 15.51
N ASP A 26 -13.87 10.74 14.20
CA ASP A 26 -14.92 10.94 13.20
C ASP A 26 -15.89 9.73 13.18
N GLY A 27 -16.24 9.18 14.34
CA GLY A 27 -17.36 8.23 14.50
C GLY A 27 -17.18 6.84 13.89
N ASP A 28 -16.20 6.62 13.02
CA ASP A 28 -16.21 5.46 12.13
C ASP A 28 -15.19 4.40 12.57
N ASN A 29 -15.39 3.86 13.78
CA ASN A 29 -14.90 2.52 14.11
C ASN A 29 -16.01 1.47 13.88
N ILE A 30 -16.87 1.72 12.89
CA ILE A 30 -17.86 0.77 12.39
C ILE A 30 -17.19 0.02 11.25
N PHE A 31 -16.82 -1.24 11.48
CA PHE A 31 -16.38 -2.14 10.40
C PHE A 31 -17.62 -2.65 9.67
N GLU A 32 -18.19 -1.83 8.79
CA GLU A 32 -19.26 -2.23 7.89
C GLU A 32 -18.73 -2.46 6.48
N PHE A 33 -19.39 -3.36 5.75
CA PHE A 33 -19.14 -3.52 4.33
C PHE A 33 -19.63 -2.24 3.63
N ALA A 34 -18.70 -1.33 3.35
CA ALA A 34 -19.01 -0.03 2.75
C ALA A 34 -19.30 -0.14 1.25
N TYR A 35 -18.60 -1.05 0.55
CA TYR A 35 -18.65 -1.13 -0.90
C TYR A 35 -18.10 -2.46 -1.44
N GLY A 36 -18.59 -2.90 -2.61
CA GLY A 36 -18.00 -3.98 -3.41
C GLY A 36 -18.35 -3.81 -4.89
N ASN A 37 -17.41 -4.15 -5.77
CA ASN A 37 -17.55 -4.00 -7.21
C ASN A 37 -18.60 -4.96 -7.80
N ALA A 38 -19.20 -4.56 -8.93
CA ALA A 38 -20.15 -5.39 -9.67
C ALA A 38 -19.41 -6.41 -10.56
N GLU A 39 -19.41 -7.69 -10.16
CA GLU A 39 -19.23 -8.96 -10.92
C GLU A 39 -18.06 -9.12 -11.92
N THR A 40 -17.25 -8.09 -12.20
CA THR A 40 -15.96 -8.20 -12.90
C THR A 40 -14.96 -7.24 -12.28
N ASP A 41 -14.13 -7.76 -11.37
CA ASP A 41 -13.04 -7.03 -10.74
C ASP A 41 -11.71 -7.39 -11.41
N THR A 42 -10.74 -6.48 -11.37
CA THR A 42 -9.36 -6.73 -11.79
C THR A 42 -8.61 -7.63 -10.81
N LEU A 43 -9.16 -7.85 -9.61
CA LEU A 43 -8.64 -8.77 -8.61
C LEU A 43 -9.14 -10.19 -8.82
N SER A 44 -8.27 -11.17 -8.54
CA SER A 44 -8.72 -12.55 -8.42
C SER A 44 -9.51 -12.78 -7.14
N ASP A 45 -10.62 -13.53 -7.24
CA ASP A 45 -11.52 -13.81 -6.12
C ASP A 45 -10.88 -14.59 -4.96
N ASN A 46 -9.70 -15.20 -5.13
CA ASN A 46 -9.12 -16.10 -4.12
C ASN A 46 -7.59 -16.04 -3.97
N LEU A 47 -6.89 -15.15 -4.69
CA LEU A 47 -5.42 -15.12 -4.65
C LEU A 47 -4.82 -13.83 -4.06
N ILE A 48 -5.65 -12.88 -3.64
CA ILE A 48 -5.19 -11.68 -2.90
C ILE A 48 -4.65 -12.03 -1.50
N ARG A 49 -3.53 -11.43 -1.08
CA ARG A 49 -2.84 -11.80 0.19
C ARG A 49 -2.37 -10.65 1.07
N GLY A 50 -2.07 -9.50 0.51
CA GLY A 50 -1.47 -8.36 1.21
C GLY A 50 -1.94 -7.05 0.61
N VAL A 51 -1.84 -6.00 1.41
CA VAL A 51 -2.22 -4.64 1.02
C VAL A 51 -1.24 -3.63 1.63
N ALA A 52 -0.93 -2.58 0.88
CA ALA A 52 -0.37 -1.32 1.36
C ALA A 52 -1.31 -0.19 0.90
N ALA A 53 -1.46 0.87 1.69
CA ALA A 53 -2.37 1.96 1.35
C ALA A 53 -1.93 3.29 1.97
N GLY A 54 -2.39 4.40 1.38
CA GLY A 54 -2.24 5.75 1.94
C GLY A 54 -0.95 6.47 1.55
N SER A 55 -0.27 6.01 0.50
CA SER A 55 0.79 6.78 -0.18
C SER A 55 0.16 7.57 -1.33
N ASP A 56 0.78 8.69 -1.68
CA ASP A 56 0.45 9.54 -2.84
C ASP A 56 1.68 9.47 -3.75
N LEU A 57 1.77 8.38 -4.50
CA LEU A 57 2.97 7.92 -5.23
C LEU A 57 3.21 8.75 -6.49
N ASP A 58 2.14 9.21 -7.14
CA ASP A 58 2.15 10.03 -8.36
C ASP A 58 1.85 11.52 -8.09
N GLN A 59 1.70 11.92 -6.82
CA GLN A 59 1.71 13.31 -6.36
C GLN A 59 0.55 14.16 -6.90
N ASP A 60 -0.58 13.53 -7.20
CA ASP A 60 -1.78 14.21 -7.67
C ASP A 60 -2.72 14.62 -6.50
N GLY A 61 -2.42 14.14 -5.30
CA GLY A 61 -3.17 14.39 -4.06
C GLY A 61 -4.32 13.40 -3.81
N LEU A 62 -4.47 12.40 -4.68
CA LEU A 62 -5.18 11.16 -4.40
C LEU A 62 -4.20 10.17 -3.77
N TYR A 63 -4.73 9.11 -3.17
CA TYR A 63 -3.90 8.14 -2.45
C TYR A 63 -4.13 6.74 -2.99
N GLU A 64 -3.06 5.96 -3.10
CA GLU A 64 -3.13 4.62 -3.67
C GLU A 64 -3.36 3.55 -2.61
N ILE A 65 -3.98 2.46 -3.08
CA ILE A 65 -4.13 1.17 -2.44
C ILE A 65 -3.50 0.14 -3.36
N ILE A 66 -2.49 -0.56 -2.85
CA ILE A 66 -1.76 -1.58 -3.59
C ILE A 66 -2.08 -2.93 -2.98
N VAL A 67 -2.57 -3.86 -3.80
CA VAL A 67 -2.93 -5.21 -3.36
C VAL A 67 -2.08 -6.24 -4.09
N THR A 68 -1.61 -7.24 -3.35
CA THR A 68 -0.83 -8.34 -3.93
C THR A 68 -1.75 -9.44 -4.43
N ASP A 69 -1.50 -9.97 -5.62
CA ASP A 69 -2.26 -11.07 -6.24
C ASP A 69 -1.30 -12.18 -6.69
N TYR A 70 -1.67 -13.45 -6.57
CA TYR A 70 -0.93 -14.55 -7.21
C TYR A 70 -1.36 -14.82 -8.65
N ASP A 71 -2.38 -14.12 -9.15
CA ASP A 71 -2.81 -14.25 -10.52
C ASP A 71 -1.68 -13.89 -11.49
N ASN A 72 -1.74 -14.50 -12.68
CA ASN A 72 -0.79 -14.31 -13.77
C ASN A 72 0.70 -14.37 -13.33
N GLY A 73 1.00 -15.31 -12.42
CA GLY A 73 2.35 -15.61 -11.96
C GLY A 73 2.82 -14.88 -10.71
N GLY A 74 2.00 -13.98 -10.15
CA GLY A 74 2.35 -13.13 -9.01
C GLY A 74 2.55 -11.69 -9.43
N MET A 75 1.73 -10.79 -8.89
CA MET A 75 1.71 -9.37 -9.24
C MET A 75 1.18 -8.50 -8.11
N VAL A 76 1.19 -7.19 -8.36
CA VAL A 76 0.44 -6.21 -7.57
C VAL A 76 -0.49 -5.40 -8.48
N HIS A 77 -1.61 -4.97 -7.92
CA HIS A 77 -2.55 -4.04 -8.55
C HIS A 77 -2.58 -2.76 -7.73
N VAL A 78 -2.65 -1.61 -8.41
CA VAL A 78 -2.75 -0.29 -7.81
C VAL A 78 -4.13 0.26 -8.12
N TYR A 79 -4.80 0.71 -7.06
CA TYR A 79 -6.05 1.44 -7.12
C TYR A 79 -5.85 2.81 -6.50
N GLU A 80 -6.60 3.78 -6.96
CA GLU A 80 -6.58 5.15 -6.48
C GLU A 80 -7.90 5.49 -5.79
N VAL A 81 -7.82 6.21 -4.67
CA VAL A 81 -8.99 6.73 -3.96
C VAL A 81 -9.43 8.04 -4.60
N THR A 82 -10.29 7.95 -5.62
CA THR A 82 -10.76 9.10 -6.42
C THR A 82 -11.86 9.94 -5.75
N GLY A 83 -12.32 9.55 -4.56
CA GLY A 83 -13.40 10.22 -3.86
C GLY A 83 -14.00 9.40 -2.70
N ASP A 84 -15.12 9.90 -2.16
CA ASP A 84 -15.83 9.24 -1.07
C ASP A 84 -16.38 7.88 -1.52
N ASN A 85 -15.86 6.79 -0.93
CA ASN A 85 -16.21 5.41 -1.25
C ASN A 85 -16.03 5.04 -2.74
N THR A 86 -15.12 5.71 -3.45
CA THR A 86 -14.81 5.41 -4.85
C THR A 86 -13.35 5.04 -5.04
N LEU A 87 -13.13 3.94 -5.79
CA LEU A 87 -11.81 3.48 -6.20
C LEU A 87 -11.75 3.38 -7.71
N GLU A 88 -10.61 3.73 -8.30
CA GLU A 88 -10.29 3.48 -9.70
C GLU A 88 -9.11 2.52 -9.80
N TRP A 89 -9.17 1.55 -10.72
CA TRP A 89 -7.98 0.76 -11.06
C TRP A 89 -7.08 1.61 -11.96
N VAL A 90 -5.83 1.80 -11.55
CA VAL A 90 -4.90 2.69 -12.26
C VAL A 90 -3.76 1.92 -12.94
N TRP A 91 -3.27 0.85 -12.33
CA TRP A 91 -2.13 0.09 -12.85
C TRP A 91 -2.04 -1.33 -12.29
N SER A 92 -1.34 -2.21 -13.00
CA SER A 92 -0.89 -3.51 -12.47
C SER A 92 0.54 -3.76 -12.91
N SER A 93 1.33 -4.41 -12.05
CA SER A 93 2.67 -4.84 -12.43
C SER A 93 2.60 -5.85 -13.57
N ALA A 94 3.70 -5.98 -14.30
CA ALA A 94 3.82 -7.07 -15.26
C ALA A 94 3.58 -8.39 -14.52
N GLY A 95 2.64 -9.20 -14.99
CA GLY A 95 2.52 -10.56 -14.52
C GLY A 95 3.73 -11.33 -15.02
N SER A 96 4.57 -11.75 -14.09
CA SER A 96 5.71 -12.60 -14.39
C SER A 96 5.77 -13.72 -13.37
N ASN A 97 6.60 -14.75 -13.59
CA ASN A 97 6.75 -15.88 -12.68
C ASN A 97 7.46 -15.46 -11.36
N VAL A 98 6.90 -14.47 -10.67
CA VAL A 98 7.36 -13.87 -9.42
C VAL A 98 7.03 -14.78 -8.23
N GLY A 99 5.91 -15.50 -8.31
CA GLY A 99 5.45 -16.46 -7.33
C GLY A 99 4.53 -15.86 -6.27
N ASN A 100 4.73 -16.27 -5.02
CA ASN A 100 3.86 -15.90 -3.91
C ASN A 100 4.12 -14.45 -3.46
N VAL A 101 3.51 -13.47 -4.11
CA VAL A 101 3.56 -12.07 -3.69
C VAL A 101 2.62 -11.86 -2.50
N ARG A 102 3.19 -11.71 -1.29
CA ARG A 102 2.41 -11.57 -0.04
C ARG A 102 2.60 -10.26 0.69
N GLN A 103 3.67 -9.55 0.35
CA GLN A 103 4.05 -8.31 0.99
C GLN A 103 4.35 -7.29 -0.09
N VAL A 104 3.78 -6.12 0.10
CA VAL A 104 4.05 -4.92 -0.68
C VAL A 104 4.29 -3.77 0.30
N GLY A 105 5.14 -2.85 -0.11
CA GLY A 105 5.40 -1.59 0.58
C GLY A 105 5.56 -0.49 -0.47
N THR A 106 5.49 0.74 0.02
CA THR A 106 5.53 1.96 -0.79
C THR A 106 6.36 3.03 -0.12
N GLY A 107 6.85 3.97 -0.92
CA GLY A 107 7.49 5.20 -0.46
C GLY A 107 8.58 5.66 -1.42
N ASP A 108 9.14 6.83 -1.14
CA ASP A 108 10.33 7.37 -1.80
C ASP A 108 11.57 6.71 -1.18
N LEU A 109 12.04 5.63 -1.81
CA LEU A 109 13.11 4.75 -1.33
C LEU A 109 14.50 5.33 -1.57
N ASP A 110 14.65 6.22 -2.55
CA ASP A 110 15.94 6.81 -2.93
C ASP A 110 16.06 8.33 -2.69
N ASN A 111 14.97 8.95 -2.23
CA ASN A 111 14.86 10.36 -1.85
C ASN A 111 15.00 11.31 -3.05
N ASP A 112 14.49 10.95 -4.22
CA ASP A 112 14.39 11.84 -5.37
C ASP A 112 13.05 12.61 -5.45
N GLY A 113 12.12 12.26 -4.55
CA GLY A 113 10.81 12.86 -4.43
C GLY A 113 9.72 12.14 -5.22
N ILE A 114 10.02 11.05 -5.91
CA ILE A 114 9.10 10.16 -6.61
C ILE A 114 8.81 8.94 -5.72
N GLY A 115 7.64 8.31 -5.91
CA GLY A 115 7.26 7.13 -5.13
C GLY A 115 7.57 5.80 -5.83
N GLU A 116 8.07 4.83 -5.07
CA GLU A 116 8.27 3.45 -5.51
C GLU A 116 7.29 2.48 -4.84
N ILE A 117 7.00 1.41 -5.57
CA ILE A 117 6.33 0.21 -5.10
C ILE A 117 7.37 -0.90 -5.00
N ILE A 118 7.50 -1.49 -3.81
CA ILE A 118 8.39 -2.62 -3.54
C ILE A 118 7.59 -3.84 -3.10
N PHE A 119 7.81 -4.98 -3.74
CA PHE A 119 7.20 -6.24 -3.34
C PHE A 119 8.15 -7.41 -3.50
N VAL A 120 7.85 -8.49 -2.80
CA VAL A 120 8.69 -9.70 -2.79
C VAL A 120 7.92 -10.87 -3.37
N GLY A 121 8.50 -11.47 -4.40
CA GLY A 121 8.14 -12.77 -4.90
C GLY A 121 8.96 -13.87 -4.24
N CYS A 122 8.29 -14.90 -3.72
CA CYS A 122 8.96 -16.10 -3.25
C CYS A 122 8.40 -17.36 -3.92
N ASP A 123 9.28 -18.33 -4.13
CA ASP A 123 9.00 -19.48 -4.97
C ASP A 123 7.95 -20.43 -4.38
N GLY A 124 7.23 -21.11 -5.27
CA GLY A 124 6.54 -22.38 -5.01
C GLY A 124 6.91 -23.51 -5.99
N THR A 125 7.62 -23.22 -7.08
CA THR A 125 8.03 -24.13 -8.16
C THR A 125 9.39 -23.75 -8.79
N TRP A 126 10.34 -24.68 -8.70
CA TRP A 126 11.71 -24.61 -9.26
C TRP A 126 11.79 -24.56 -10.80
N SER A 127 11.17 -23.60 -11.47
CA SER A 127 11.32 -23.37 -12.90
C SER A 127 12.55 -22.51 -13.20
N ALA A 128 13.19 -22.74 -14.35
CA ALA A 128 14.35 -21.95 -14.80
C ALA A 128 13.98 -20.51 -15.21
N GLU A 129 12.69 -20.21 -15.35
CA GLU A 129 12.12 -18.91 -15.76
C GLU A 129 11.61 -18.10 -14.56
N TYR A 130 11.95 -18.52 -13.34
CA TYR A 130 11.56 -17.83 -12.11
C TYR A 130 12.18 -16.44 -11.99
N GLU A 131 11.34 -15.46 -11.69
CA GLU A 131 11.71 -14.05 -11.56
C GLU A 131 11.56 -13.51 -10.13
N GLY A 132 11.25 -14.35 -9.15
CA GLY A 132 11.11 -13.85 -7.79
C GLY A 132 12.43 -13.36 -7.18
N GLY A 133 12.27 -12.72 -6.03
CA GLY A 133 13.21 -11.72 -5.53
C GLY A 133 12.45 -10.47 -5.10
N ILE A 134 13.20 -9.40 -4.89
CA ILE A 134 12.64 -8.08 -4.55
C ILE A 134 12.44 -7.33 -5.86
N HIS A 135 11.20 -6.95 -6.15
CA HIS A 135 10.80 -6.16 -7.31
C HIS A 135 10.56 -4.72 -6.87
N VAL A 136 11.07 -3.78 -7.66
CA VAL A 136 10.88 -2.35 -7.47
C VAL A 136 10.34 -1.75 -8.75
N TYR A 137 9.22 -1.04 -8.65
CA TYR A 137 8.63 -0.20 -9.69
C TYR A 137 8.60 1.24 -9.18
N GLU A 138 8.76 2.19 -10.09
CA GLU A 138 8.89 3.61 -9.78
C GLU A 138 7.95 4.38 -10.71
N TRP A 139 7.29 5.39 -10.18
CA TRP A 139 6.48 6.30 -10.99
C TRP A 139 7.40 7.23 -11.82
N ASP A 140 7.30 7.23 -13.14
CA ASP A 140 8.28 7.96 -13.97
C ASP A 140 8.03 9.48 -14.09
N GLY A 141 6.99 10.00 -13.42
CA GLY A 141 6.62 11.41 -13.47
C GLY A 141 6.04 11.88 -14.81
N SER A 142 5.81 10.98 -15.77
CA SER A 142 5.41 11.35 -17.13
C SER A 142 3.89 11.40 -17.36
N THR A 143 3.14 10.62 -16.58
CA THR A 143 1.67 10.51 -16.61
C THR A 143 1.17 10.14 -15.20
N ASP A 144 -0.11 10.37 -14.87
CA ASP A 144 -0.76 9.84 -13.65
C ASP A 144 -0.25 8.44 -13.28
N ASN A 145 -0.49 7.47 -14.16
CA ASN A 145 -0.31 6.06 -13.83
C ASN A 145 1.02 5.49 -14.36
N GLY A 146 2.06 6.32 -14.35
CA GLY A 146 3.36 6.13 -14.99
C GLY A 146 4.30 5.12 -14.34
N TYR A 147 3.81 4.00 -13.80
CA TYR A 147 4.64 3.02 -13.05
C TYR A 147 5.44 2.04 -13.94
N GLY A 148 5.42 2.25 -15.26
CA GLY A 148 6.15 1.42 -16.23
C GLY A 148 5.50 0.07 -16.54
N THR A 149 6.15 -0.71 -17.41
CA THR A 149 5.70 -2.06 -17.84
C THR A 149 6.66 -3.18 -17.46
N ALA A 150 7.74 -2.84 -16.78
CA ALA A 150 8.76 -3.74 -16.28
C ALA A 150 9.35 -3.13 -14.99
N PRO A 151 9.86 -3.95 -14.06
CA PRO A 151 10.44 -3.42 -12.84
C PRO A 151 11.69 -2.59 -13.17
N LEU A 152 11.85 -1.47 -12.46
CA LEU A 152 13.07 -0.67 -12.48
C LEU A 152 14.27 -1.52 -12.04
N SER A 153 14.05 -2.34 -11.01
CA SER A 153 15.06 -3.23 -10.45
C SER A 153 14.46 -4.54 -9.95
N ILE A 154 15.20 -5.63 -10.16
CA ILE A 154 14.93 -6.94 -9.55
C ILE A 154 16.17 -7.38 -8.80
N TYR A 155 16.08 -7.49 -7.48
CA TYR A 155 17.11 -8.14 -6.68
C TYR A 155 16.76 -9.62 -6.49
N LYS A 156 17.37 -10.49 -7.30
CA LYS A 156 17.15 -11.93 -7.22
C LYS A 156 17.87 -12.52 -6.01
N THR A 157 17.19 -13.41 -5.29
CA THR A 157 17.83 -14.22 -4.27
C THR A 157 18.81 -15.20 -4.92
N ASN A 158 19.99 -15.38 -4.33
CA ASN A 158 20.96 -16.36 -4.83
C ASN A 158 20.34 -17.78 -4.82
N PRO A 159 20.26 -18.48 -5.97
CA PRO A 159 19.67 -19.82 -6.04
C PRO A 159 20.43 -20.87 -5.21
N THR A 160 21.65 -20.57 -4.74
CA THR A 160 22.45 -21.47 -3.88
C THR A 160 22.43 -21.12 -2.40
N HIS A 161 21.50 -20.26 -1.93
CA HIS A 161 21.46 -19.84 -0.52
C HIS A 161 20.92 -20.96 0.40
N GLN A 162 21.69 -22.04 0.52
CA GLN A 162 21.65 -23.02 1.62
C GLN A 162 22.84 -22.79 2.58
N GLU A 163 23.20 -21.53 2.85
CA GLU A 163 24.18 -21.27 3.90
C GLU A 163 23.43 -21.35 5.24
N THR A 164 23.62 -22.48 5.92
CA THR A 164 23.21 -22.75 7.30
C THR A 164 23.64 -21.61 8.22
N PHE A 165 22.68 -20.98 8.89
CA PHE A 165 22.91 -20.10 10.05
C PHE A 165 23.40 -20.89 11.26
#